data_AF-A0A5B2YKG3-F1
#
_entry.id   AF-A0A5B2YKG3-F1
#
_cell.length_a   1.000
_cell.length_b   1.000
_cell.length_c   1.000
_cell.angle_alpha   90.00
_cell.angle_beta   90.00
_cell.angle_gamma   90.00
#
_symmetry.space_group_name_H-M   'P 1'
#
loop_
_entity.id
_entity.type
_entity.pdbx_description
1 polymer ?
#
loop_
_entity_poly.entity_id
_entity_poly.type
_entity_poly.pdbx_seq_one_letter_code
_entity_poly.pdbx_strand_id
1 'polypeptide(L)'
;ATESYPIMKYMQPVRKMIGKPTILNLVGPLINPYHLTYQMVGVFDPTKLKLVAKTIKDLGRKRAIVLHGANGMDEATLSGDNLIYELTEDGEIKNYTLNATDYGLKHAPNSDFKGGSPEEN
;
A
#
# COMPACT_ATOMS: atom_id res chain seq x y z
N ALA A 1 -4.49 -2.18 -15.54
CA ALA A 1 -5.09 -0.92 -15.00
C ALA A 1 -6.01 -0.23 -16.01
N THR A 2 -5.56 0.16 -17.21
CA THR A 2 -6.40 0.85 -18.21
C THR A 2 -7.50 -0.01 -18.82
N GLU A 3 -7.33 -1.34 -18.86
CA GLU A 3 -8.38 -2.27 -19.30
C GLU A 3 -9.44 -2.49 -18.20
N SER A 4 -9.00 -2.62 -16.95
CA SER A 4 -9.88 -2.75 -15.79
C SER A 4 -10.54 -1.43 -15.37
N TYR A 5 -9.95 -0.29 -15.76
CA TYR A 5 -10.43 1.07 -15.47
C TYR A 5 -10.41 1.94 -16.72
N PRO A 6 -11.46 1.91 -17.55
CA PRO A 6 -11.55 2.73 -18.76
C PRO A 6 -11.32 4.22 -18.49
N ILE A 7 -11.79 4.73 -17.34
CA ILE A 7 -11.62 6.13 -16.93
C ILE A 7 -10.15 6.53 -16.79
N MET A 8 -9.28 5.60 -16.37
CA MET A 8 -7.85 5.87 -16.22
C MET A 8 -7.19 6.21 -17.56
N LYS A 9 -7.70 5.72 -18.70
CA LYS A 9 -7.19 6.08 -20.04
C LYS A 9 -7.32 7.59 -20.29
N TYR A 10 -8.44 8.20 -19.90
CA TYR A 10 -8.67 9.64 -20.05
C TYR A 10 -7.84 10.48 -19.06
N MET A 11 -7.50 9.93 -17.89
CA MET A 11 -6.73 10.64 -16.88
C MET A 11 -5.21 10.63 -17.16
N GLN A 12 -4.70 9.67 -17.93
CA GLN A 12 -3.26 9.52 -18.18
C GLN A 12 -2.59 10.78 -18.78
N PRO A 13 -3.14 11.46 -19.80
CA PRO A 13 -2.53 12.67 -20.35
C PRO A 13 -2.41 13.78 -19.29
N VAL A 14 -3.45 13.96 -18.47
CA VAL A 14 -3.46 14.95 -17.38
C VAL A 14 -2.42 14.62 -16.32
N ARG A 15 -2.30 13.35 -15.94
CA ARG A 15 -1.27 12.90 -14.99
C ARG A 15 0.14 13.16 -15.50
N LYS A 16 0.40 12.92 -16.79
CA LYS A 16 1.70 13.21 -17.42
C LYS A 16 2.03 14.70 -17.39
N MET A 17 1.06 15.57 -17.65
CA MET A 17 1.26 17.02 -17.59
C MET A 17 1.55 17.54 -16.17
N ILE A 18 0.93 16.95 -15.13
CA ILE A 18 1.16 17.34 -13.74
C ILE A 18 2.57 16.96 -13.27
N GLY A 19 3.11 15.83 -13.73
CA GLY A 19 4.50 15.42 -13.50
C GLY A 19 4.89 15.10 -12.04
N LYS A 20 3.93 15.13 -11.10
CA LYS A 20 4.16 14.85 -9.67
C LYS A 20 3.08 13.92 -9.09
N PRO A 21 3.36 13.19 -7.99
CA PRO A 21 2.37 12.36 -7.31
C PRO A 21 1.13 13.16 -6.89
N THR A 22 -0.05 12.57 -7.06
CA THR A 22 -1.33 13.18 -6.66
C THR A 22 -2.16 12.19 -5.86
N ILE A 23 -3.36 12.60 -5.43
CA ILE A 23 -4.32 11.69 -4.77
C ILE A 23 -4.63 10.45 -5.61
N LEU A 24 -4.48 10.51 -6.94
CA LEU A 24 -4.73 9.38 -7.83
C LEU A 24 -3.77 8.20 -7.59
N ASN A 25 -2.59 8.45 -7.02
CA ASN A 25 -1.68 7.38 -6.60
C ASN A 25 -2.24 6.57 -5.43
N LEU A 26 -3.06 7.18 -4.57
CA LEU A 26 -3.70 6.49 -3.44
C LEU A 26 -5.01 5.82 -3.84
N VAL A 27 -5.72 6.42 -4.80
CA VAL A 27 -7.05 5.94 -5.24
C VAL A 27 -6.92 4.61 -5.98
N GLY A 28 -5.86 4.40 -6.75
CA GLY A 28 -5.63 3.18 -7.56
C GLY A 28 -5.94 1.87 -6.84
N PRO A 29 -5.30 1.55 -5.70
CA PRO A 29 -5.59 0.32 -4.95
C PRO A 29 -6.99 0.31 -4.30
N LEU A 30 -7.60 1.47 -4.04
CA LEU A 30 -8.88 1.57 -3.33
C LEU A 30 -10.10 1.28 -4.21
N ILE A 31 -10.00 1.55 -5.51
CA ILE A 31 -11.14 1.47 -6.44
C ILE A 31 -11.27 0.09 -7.11
N ASN A 32 -10.86 -1.02 -6.49
CA ASN A 32 -10.90 -2.37 -7.10
C ASN A 32 -12.24 -2.63 -7.84
N PRO A 33 -12.26 -3.08 -9.12
CA PRO A 33 -13.51 -3.31 -9.84
C PRO A 33 -14.36 -4.43 -9.21
N TYR A 34 -13.72 -5.31 -8.45
CA TYR A 34 -14.38 -6.35 -7.70
C TYR A 34 -14.61 -5.91 -6.25
N HIS A 35 -15.69 -6.39 -5.67
CA HIS A 35 -15.95 -6.19 -4.26
C HIS A 35 -14.91 -6.97 -3.44
N LEU A 36 -14.11 -6.25 -2.65
CA LEU A 36 -13.11 -6.83 -1.75
C LEU A 36 -13.62 -6.84 -0.31
N THR A 37 -13.56 -8.00 0.33
CA THR A 37 -13.80 -8.16 1.77
C THR A 37 -12.52 -8.00 2.59
N TYR A 38 -11.36 -8.34 2.01
CA TYR A 38 -10.05 -8.24 2.62
C TYR A 38 -9.11 -7.45 1.69
N GLN A 39 -8.23 -6.63 2.26
CA GLN A 39 -7.30 -5.86 1.44
C GLN A 39 -5.99 -5.57 2.18
N MET A 40 -4.86 -5.74 1.49
CA MET A 40 -3.56 -5.22 1.92
C MET A 40 -3.16 -4.09 0.98
N VAL A 41 -2.71 -2.96 1.54
CA VAL A 41 -2.30 -1.78 0.74
C VAL A 41 -1.00 -1.20 1.28
N GLY A 42 -0.06 -1.07 0.36
CA GLY A 42 1.14 -0.26 0.54
C GLY A 42 0.90 1.22 0.37
N VAL A 43 1.46 2.04 1.27
CA VAL A 43 1.40 3.50 1.17
C VAL A 43 2.80 4.07 1.33
N PHE A 44 3.26 4.74 0.27
CA PHE A 44 4.57 5.40 0.25
C PHE A 44 4.71 6.53 1.29
N ASP A 45 3.64 7.27 1.60
CA ASP A 45 3.68 8.34 2.59
C ASP A 45 3.07 7.88 3.93
N PRO A 46 3.88 7.76 5.00
CA PRO A 46 3.41 7.25 6.30
C PRO A 46 2.34 8.15 6.94
N THR A 47 2.32 9.45 6.61
CA THR A 47 1.30 10.39 7.14
C THR A 47 -0.11 10.07 6.65
N LYS A 48 -0.22 9.29 5.57
CA LYS A 48 -1.49 8.95 4.92
C LYS A 48 -2.06 7.60 5.36
N LEU A 49 -1.33 6.77 6.11
CA LEU A 49 -1.76 5.43 6.50
C LEU A 49 -3.13 5.41 7.20
N LYS A 50 -3.31 6.27 8.20
CA LYS A 50 -4.56 6.37 8.96
C LYS A 50 -5.74 6.77 8.08
N LEU A 51 -5.52 7.71 7.15
CA LEU A 51 -6.54 8.15 6.19
C LEU A 51 -6.96 6.98 5.30
N VAL A 52 -5.99 6.28 4.72
CA VAL A 52 -6.23 5.13 3.83
C VAL A 52 -6.97 4.01 4.56
N ALA A 53 -6.58 3.67 5.80
CA ALA A 53 -7.25 2.65 6.60
C ALA A 53 -8.72 2.99 6.87
N LYS A 54 -9.01 4.26 7.20
CA LYS A 54 -10.40 4.74 7.34
C LYS A 54 -11.19 4.63 6.04
N THR A 55 -10.60 5.07 4.92
CA THR A 55 -11.26 4.96 3.61
C THR A 55 -11.57 3.51 3.26
N ILE A 56 -10.66 2.57 3.54
CA ILE A 56 -10.90 1.14 3.30
C ILE A 56 -12.07 0.62 4.14
N LYS A 57 -12.17 1.04 5.41
CA LYS A 57 -13.31 0.73 6.27
C LYS A 57 -14.62 1.29 5.69
N ASP A 58 -14.61 2.55 5.28
CA ASP A 58 -15.79 3.23 4.72
C ASP A 58 -16.26 2.60 3.40
N LEU A 59 -15.32 2.03 2.63
CA LEU A 59 -15.61 1.26 1.42
C LEU A 59 -16.08 -0.18 1.71
N GLY A 60 -16.32 -0.55 2.98
CA GLY A 60 -16.97 -1.79 3.39
C GLY A 60 -16.07 -3.02 3.50
N ARG A 61 -14.74 -2.87 3.61
CA ARG A 61 -13.86 -4.02 3.87
C ARG A 61 -14.09 -4.54 5.29
N LYS A 62 -14.02 -5.85 5.45
CA LYS A 62 -14.13 -6.52 6.75
C LYS A 62 -12.82 -6.45 7.54
N ARG A 63 -11.68 -6.63 6.86
CA ARG A 63 -10.35 -6.56 7.47
C ARG A 63 -9.35 -6.02 6.45
N ALA A 64 -8.36 -5.24 6.91
CA ALA A 64 -7.31 -4.75 6.04
C ALA A 64 -6.00 -4.48 6.76
N ILE A 65 -4.90 -4.55 6.02
CA ILE A 65 -3.57 -4.10 6.46
C ILE A 65 -3.15 -2.96 5.55
N VAL A 66 -2.94 -1.78 6.13
CA VAL A 66 -2.37 -0.63 5.43
C VAL A 66 -0.99 -0.38 6.01
N LEU A 67 0.04 -0.40 5.16
CA LEU A 67 1.41 -0.37 5.67
C LEU A 67 2.32 0.61 4.95
N HIS A 68 3.34 1.03 5.68
CA HIS A 68 4.52 1.71 5.17
C HIS A 68 5.76 0.95 5.65
N GLY A 69 6.55 0.47 4.70
CA GLY A 69 7.76 -0.28 4.98
C GLY A 69 8.94 0.59 5.39
N ALA A 70 9.89 -0.01 6.10
CA ALA A 70 11.10 0.69 6.52
C ALA A 70 11.86 1.25 5.30
N ASN A 71 12.45 2.43 5.49
CA ASN A 71 13.19 3.17 4.46
C ASN A 71 12.36 3.54 3.21
N GLY A 72 11.04 3.75 3.37
CA GLY A 72 10.22 4.41 2.35
C GLY A 72 9.53 3.47 1.37
N MET A 73 9.43 2.18 1.65
CA MET A 73 8.79 1.20 0.77
C MET A 73 7.27 1.18 1.00
N ASP A 74 6.52 0.85 -0.05
CA ASP A 74 5.09 0.53 0.06
C ASP A 74 4.85 -0.97 0.33
N GLU A 75 5.91 -1.75 0.57
CA GLU A 75 5.85 -3.16 0.97
C GLU A 75 6.50 -3.34 2.35
N ALA A 76 6.16 -4.42 3.06
CA ALA A 76 6.85 -4.74 4.31
C ALA A 76 8.29 -5.19 4.00
N THR A 77 9.27 -4.64 4.70
CA THR A 77 10.69 -4.88 4.45
C THR A 77 11.37 -5.58 5.62
N LEU A 78 12.55 -6.14 5.36
CA LEU A 78 13.44 -6.68 6.39
C LEU A 78 14.41 -5.61 6.95
N SER A 79 14.28 -4.34 6.51
CA SER A 79 15.27 -3.29 6.79
C SER A 79 14.95 -2.42 8.00
N GLY A 80 14.02 -2.87 8.87
CA GLY A 80 13.63 -2.14 10.07
C GLY A 80 12.13 -2.21 10.35
N ASP A 81 11.62 -1.15 10.98
CA ASP A 81 10.23 -1.09 11.43
C ASP A 81 9.27 -0.78 10.28
N ASN A 82 8.29 -1.66 10.11
CA ASN A 82 7.16 -1.46 9.21
C ASN A 82 6.00 -0.87 10.02
N LEU A 83 5.46 0.27 9.59
CA LEU A 83 4.31 0.92 10.21
C LEU A 83 3.03 0.30 9.67
N ILE A 84 2.20 -0.25 10.56
CA ILE A 84 0.96 -0.93 10.20
C ILE A 84 -0.24 -0.18 10.77
N TYR A 85 -1.27 -0.03 9.95
CA TYR A 85 -2.64 0.28 10.34
C TYR A 85 -3.53 -0.89 9.93
N GLU A 86 -3.99 -1.64 10.92
CA GLU A 86 -4.87 -2.79 10.72
C GLU A 86 -6.32 -2.39 10.97
N LEU A 87 -7.19 -2.59 9.98
CA LEU A 87 -8.63 -2.69 10.19
C LEU A 87 -8.91 -4.13 10.62
N THR A 88 -9.35 -4.32 11.86
CA THR A 88 -9.71 -5.63 12.42
C THR A 88 -11.16 -6.00 12.08
N GLU A 89 -11.51 -7.29 12.18
CA GLU A 89 -12.85 -7.79 11.81
C GLU A 89 -14.00 -7.25 12.66
N ASP A 90 -13.70 -6.78 13.87
CA ASP A 90 -14.61 -6.04 14.76
C ASP A 90 -14.84 -4.58 14.30
N GLY A 91 -14.14 -4.13 13.26
CA GLY A 91 -14.23 -2.79 12.70
C GLY A 91 -13.36 -1.75 13.41
N GLU A 92 -12.48 -2.15 14.33
CA GLU A 92 -11.50 -1.25 14.93
C GLU A 92 -10.31 -0.98 14.00
N ILE A 93 -9.63 0.17 14.18
CA ILE A 93 -8.38 0.46 13.49
C ILE A 93 -7.26 0.51 14.52
N LYS A 94 -6.38 -0.48 14.48
CA LYS A 94 -5.21 -0.60 15.36
C LYS A 94 -3.97 -0.14 14.61
N ASN A 95 -3.00 0.43 15.34
CA ASN A 95 -1.72 0.82 14.78
C ASN A 95 -0.59 0.24 15.61
N TYR A 96 0.44 -0.25 14.94
CA TYR A 96 1.62 -0.87 15.55
C TYR A 96 2.78 -0.89 14.56
N THR A 97 3.97 -1.20 15.07
CA THR A 97 5.16 -1.48 14.27
C THR A 97 5.39 -2.98 14.19
N LEU A 98 5.97 -3.43 13.07
CA LEU A 98 6.43 -4.79 12.88
C LEU A 98 7.87 -4.76 12.39
N ASN A 99 8.81 -5.28 13.18
CA ASN A 99 10.18 -5.52 12.74
C ASN A 99 10.38 -6.99 12.39
N ALA A 100 11.01 -7.26 11.26
CA ALA A 100 11.30 -8.62 10.82
C ALA A 100 12.08 -9.45 11.87
N THR A 101 12.96 -8.80 12.63
CA THR A 101 13.78 -9.47 13.65
C THR A 101 12.95 -10.03 14.81
N ASP A 102 11.80 -9.42 15.12
CA ASP A 102 10.90 -9.87 16.18
C ASP A 102 10.28 -11.25 15.86
N TYR A 103 10.33 -11.65 14.59
CA TYR A 103 9.81 -12.91 14.08
C TYR A 103 10.92 -13.88 13.67
N GLY A 104 12.17 -13.60 14.06
CA GLY A 104 13.33 -14.44 13.77
C GLY A 104 13.84 -14.34 12.33
N LEU A 105 13.36 -13.35 11.55
CA LEU A 105 13.89 -13.09 10.21
C LEU A 105 15.18 -12.25 10.31
N LYS A 106 16.11 -12.52 9.40
CA LYS A 106 17.36 -11.75 9.33
C LYS A 106 17.08 -10.39 8.72
N HIS A 107 17.67 -9.36 9.31
CA HIS A 107 17.71 -8.05 8.69
C HIS A 107 18.39 -8.12 7.32
N ALA A 108 17.83 -7.43 6.34
CA ALA A 108 18.45 -7.21 5.04
C ALA A 108 18.10 -5.79 4.55
N PRO A 109 19.05 -5.01 4.02
CA PRO A 109 18.78 -3.69 3.43
C PRO A 109 17.93 -3.80 2.16
N ASN A 110 17.15 -2.77 1.85
CA ASN A 110 16.30 -2.73 0.65
C ASN A 110 17.08 -2.96 -0.66
N SER A 111 18.39 -2.66 -0.69
CA SER A 111 19.27 -2.92 -1.83
C SER A 111 19.36 -4.40 -2.21
N ASP A 112 19.20 -5.31 -1.24
CA ASP A 112 19.28 -6.75 -1.47
C ASP A 112 18.02 -7.28 -2.17
N PHE A 113 16.93 -6.52 -2.15
CA PHE A 113 15.66 -6.81 -2.82
C PHE A 113 15.50 -6.05 -4.12
N LYS A 114 16.57 -5.42 -4.63
CA LYS A 114 16.50 -4.68 -5.89
C LYS A 114 16.21 -5.65 -7.03
N GLY A 115 15.00 -5.56 -7.57
CA GLY A 115 14.61 -6.30 -8.76
C GLY A 115 15.45 -5.95 -9.99
N GLY A 116 15.52 -6.91 -10.91
CA GLY A 116 16.17 -6.80 -12.21
C GLY A 116 15.19 -6.45 -13.33
N SER A 117 15.38 -7.07 -14.49
CA SER A 117 14.42 -7.02 -15.60
C SER A 117 13.11 -7.73 -15.25
N PRO A 118 12.02 -7.51 -16.01
CA PRO A 118 10.78 -8.27 -15.85
C PRO A 118 10.95 -9.79 -15.96
N GLU A 119 11.97 -10.28 -16.67
CA GLU A 119 12.29 -11.70 -16.78
C GLU A 119 13.07 -12.24 -15.57
N GLU A 120 13.77 -11.35 -14.84
CA GLU A 120 14.55 -11.68 -13.65
C GLU A 120 13.72 -11.62 -12.36
N ASN A 121 12.56 -10.93 -12.39
CA ASN A 121 11.62 -10.74 -11.27
C ASN A 121 10.49 -11.77 -11.29
#